data_AF-G3M6V5-F1
#
_entry.id   AF-G3M6V5-F1
#
_cell.length_a   1.000
_cell.length_b   1.000
_cell.length_c   1.000
_cell.angle_alpha   90.00
_cell.angle_beta   90.00
_cell.angle_gamma   90.00
#
_symmetry.space_group_name_H-M   'P 1'
#
loop_
_entity.id
_entity.type
_entity.pdbx_description
1 polymer ?
#
loop_
_entity_poly.entity_id
_entity_poly.type
_entity_poly.pdbx_seq_one_letter_code
_entity_poly.pdbx_strand_id
1 'polypeptide(L)'
;YVMSVACKNKKVTFRCTEKDLVGDVPEARYGHSIDVVYSRGKSMGVLFGGRSYMPSTQRTTEKWNSVADCLPHVFLLDFEFGCATSYVLPELQDGLSFHVSIARNDTIYILGGHSLANNIRPANLYRIRVDLPLGSPDIKCTVLP
;
A
#
# COMPACT_ATOMS: atom_id res chain seq x y z
N TYR A 1 -7.78 -9.31 4.53
CA TYR A 1 -9.09 -9.58 5.18
C TYR A 1 -10.11 -8.56 4.75
N VAL A 2 -11.37 -8.96 4.61
CA VAL A 2 -12.51 -8.06 4.43
C VAL A 2 -13.32 -8.07 5.72
N MET A 3 -13.45 -6.89 6.34
CA MET A 3 -14.23 -6.69 7.56
C MET A 3 -15.61 -6.12 7.19
N SER A 4 -16.66 -6.73 7.71
CA SER A 4 -18.04 -6.26 7.54
C SER A 4 -18.81 -6.33 8.85
N VAL A 5 -19.91 -5.58 8.93
CA VAL A 5 -20.75 -5.49 10.12
C VAL A 5 -22.18 -5.91 9.79
N ALA A 6 -22.76 -6.74 10.64
CA ALA A 6 -24.19 -6.95 10.72
C ALA A 6 -24.71 -6.34 12.03
N CYS A 7 -25.82 -5.60 11.96
CA CYS A 7 -26.46 -5.00 13.14
C CYS A 7 -27.91 -5.46 13.24
N LYS A 8 -28.29 -5.99 14.42
CA LYS A 8 -29.68 -6.36 14.74
C LYS A 8 -30.00 -5.90 16.16
N ASN A 9 -31.03 -5.09 16.34
CA ASN A 9 -31.44 -4.56 17.66
C ASN A 9 -30.28 -3.92 18.45
N LYS A 10 -29.46 -3.06 17.80
CA LYS A 10 -28.24 -2.45 18.37
C LYS A 10 -27.12 -3.42 18.77
N LYS A 11 -27.30 -4.74 18.60
CA LYS A 11 -26.22 -5.72 18.74
C LYS A 11 -25.42 -5.76 17.44
N VAL A 12 -24.13 -5.47 17.56
CA VAL A 12 -23.16 -5.47 16.47
C VAL A 12 -22.49 -6.84 16.40
N THR A 13 -22.37 -7.42 15.21
CA THR A 13 -21.59 -8.63 14.96
C THR A 13 -20.68 -8.37 13.77
N PHE A 14 -19.37 -8.56 13.97
CA PHE A 14 -18.38 -8.45 12.91
C PHE A 14 -18.26 -9.78 12.17
N ARG A 15 -18.06 -9.68 10.86
CA ARG A 15 -17.65 -10.79 10.02
C ARG A 15 -16.34 -10.42 9.35
N CYS A 16 -15.31 -11.21 9.62
CA CYS A 16 -14.03 -11.15 8.95
C CYS A 16 -13.93 -12.32 7.97
N THR A 17 -13.60 -12.03 6.72
CA THR A 17 -13.35 -13.06 5.71
C THR A 17 -11.94 -12.89 5.18
N GLU A 18 -11.17 -13.97 5.19
CA GLU A 18 -9.87 -14.02 4.52
C GLU A 18 -10.09 -13.90 3.01
N LYS A 19 -9.30 -13.05 2.37
CA LYS A 19 -9.33 -12.82 0.92
C LYS A 19 -7.90 -12.98 0.46
N ASP A 20 -7.64 -14.07 -0.22
CA ASP A 20 -6.34 -14.36 -0.79
C ASP A 20 -6.03 -13.39 -1.93
N LEU A 21 -4.75 -13.05 -2.05
CA LEU A 21 -4.23 -12.24 -3.14
C LEU A 21 -3.47 -13.12 -4.13
N VAL A 22 -3.61 -12.83 -5.41
CA VAL A 22 -2.91 -13.50 -6.51
C VAL A 22 -2.22 -12.47 -7.41
N GLY A 23 -1.22 -12.89 -8.20
CA GLY A 23 -0.44 -11.99 -9.06
C GLY A 23 0.80 -11.46 -8.34
N ASP A 24 1.08 -10.16 -8.46
CA ASP A 24 2.24 -9.51 -7.86
C ASP A 24 1.99 -9.22 -6.37
N VAL A 25 1.89 -10.27 -5.56
CA VAL A 25 1.56 -10.13 -4.14
C VAL A 25 2.72 -9.45 -3.39
N PRO A 26 2.47 -8.35 -2.63
CA PRO A 26 3.51 -7.74 -1.83
C PRO A 26 3.99 -8.69 -0.72
N GLU A 27 5.28 -8.68 -0.43
CA GLU A 27 5.80 -9.38 0.75
C GLU A 27 5.14 -8.91 2.05
N ALA A 28 5.11 -9.80 3.05
CA ALA A 28 4.57 -9.51 4.37
C ALA A 28 5.32 -8.35 5.03
N ARG A 29 4.57 -7.32 5.43
CA ARG A 29 5.13 -6.04 5.87
C ARG A 29 4.22 -5.33 6.87
N TYR A 30 4.79 -4.37 7.60
CA TYR A 30 4.07 -3.53 8.57
C TYR A 30 4.48 -2.05 8.41
N GLY A 31 3.68 -1.12 8.95
CA GLY A 31 3.93 0.31 8.78
C GLY A 31 3.75 0.82 7.34
N HIS A 32 3.09 0.04 6.49
CA HIS A 32 2.60 0.44 5.17
C HIS A 32 1.22 1.09 5.32
N SER A 33 0.74 1.74 4.26
CA SER A 33 -0.64 2.18 4.17
C SER A 33 -1.37 1.51 3.02
N ILE A 34 -2.71 1.50 3.13
CA ILE A 34 -3.61 1.05 2.07
C ILE A 34 -4.82 1.98 2.03
N ASP A 35 -5.13 2.47 0.84
CA ASP A 35 -6.25 3.37 0.58
C ASP A 35 -7.12 2.83 -0.56
N VAL A 36 -8.40 3.21 -0.58
CA VAL A 36 -9.30 2.90 -1.70
C VAL A 36 -9.51 4.14 -2.55
N VAL A 37 -9.24 4.02 -3.84
CA VAL A 37 -9.53 5.06 -4.85
C VAL A 37 -10.71 4.67 -5.71
N TYR A 38 -11.37 5.68 -6.27
CA TYR A 38 -12.51 5.55 -7.16
C TYR A 38 -12.24 6.31 -8.46
N SER A 39 -12.28 5.61 -9.59
CA SER A 39 -12.12 6.20 -10.92
C SER A 39 -13.10 5.58 -11.90
N ARG A 40 -13.85 6.41 -12.64
CA ARG A 40 -14.80 5.99 -13.69
C ARG A 40 -15.80 4.91 -13.24
N GLY A 41 -16.26 4.99 -11.99
CA GLY A 41 -17.21 4.03 -11.40
C GLY A 41 -16.60 2.72 -10.91
N LYS A 42 -15.27 2.55 -11.02
CA LYS A 42 -14.52 1.41 -10.47
C LYS A 42 -13.79 1.82 -9.18
N SER A 43 -13.60 0.86 -8.29
CA SER A 43 -12.79 1.02 -7.07
C SER A 43 -11.54 0.16 -7.11
N MET A 44 -10.44 0.65 -6.56
CA MET A 44 -9.17 -0.09 -6.49
C MET A 44 -8.49 0.19 -5.15
N GLY A 45 -7.92 -0.84 -4.53
CA GLY A 45 -7.02 -0.66 -3.39
C GLY A 45 -5.64 -0.23 -3.87
N VAL A 46 -4.99 0.69 -3.16
CA VAL A 46 -3.63 1.13 -3.45
C VAL A 46 -2.82 0.96 -2.19
N LEU A 47 -1.79 0.13 -2.24
CA LEU A 47 -0.90 -0.17 -1.12
C LEU A 47 0.49 0.39 -1.42
N PHE A 48 1.10 1.04 -0.42
CA PHE A 48 2.43 1.61 -0.54
C PHE A 48 3.28 1.45 0.74
N GLY A 49 4.58 1.23 0.53
CA GLY A 49 5.62 1.32 1.55
C GLY A 49 5.60 0.21 2.61
N GLY A 50 6.08 0.56 3.80
CA GLY A 50 6.24 -0.32 4.96
C GLY A 50 7.62 -0.96 5.08
N ARG A 51 7.79 -1.72 6.16
CA ARG A 51 8.98 -2.51 6.46
C ARG A 51 8.67 -3.98 6.51
N SER A 52 9.67 -4.77 6.18
CA SER A 52 9.67 -6.21 6.30
C SER A 52 10.93 -6.66 7.03
N TYR A 53 10.90 -7.92 7.49
CA TYR A 53 12.14 -8.57 7.92
C TYR A 53 13.08 -8.75 6.73
N MET A 54 14.37 -8.90 7.03
CA MET A 54 15.35 -9.24 5.98
C MET A 54 14.90 -10.46 5.16
N PRO A 55 15.16 -10.47 3.84
CA PRO A 55 14.88 -11.62 2.98
C PRO A 55 15.49 -12.91 3.54
N SER A 56 14.87 -14.05 3.25
CA SER A 56 15.29 -15.36 3.79
C SER A 56 16.77 -15.67 3.54
N THR A 57 17.32 -15.22 2.41
CA THR A 57 18.73 -15.40 2.02
C THR A 57 19.71 -14.56 2.85
N GLN A 58 19.24 -13.53 3.54
CA GLN A 58 20.06 -12.61 4.35
C GLN A 58 19.76 -12.70 5.85
N ARG A 59 18.80 -13.54 6.25
CA ARG A 59 18.36 -13.66 7.65
C ARG A 59 19.26 -14.63 8.40
N THR A 60 19.99 -14.11 9.39
CA THR A 60 20.76 -14.91 10.35
C THR A 60 20.11 -14.89 11.72
N THR A 61 20.54 -15.78 12.62
CA THR A 61 20.08 -15.82 14.02
C THR A 61 20.40 -14.54 14.79
N GLU A 62 21.54 -13.91 14.51
CA GLU A 62 21.99 -12.67 15.15
C GLU A 62 21.20 -11.45 14.67
N LYS A 63 20.71 -11.50 13.41
CA LYS A 63 19.91 -10.44 12.78
C LYS A 63 18.45 -10.85 12.57
N TRP A 64 17.96 -11.79 13.37
CA TRP A 64 16.65 -12.40 13.17
C TRP A 64 15.51 -11.38 13.15
N ASN A 65 15.61 -10.36 14.01
CA ASN A 65 14.64 -9.29 14.17
C ASN A 65 14.99 -8.02 13.39
N SER A 66 16.05 -8.04 12.58
CA SER A 66 16.42 -6.90 11.74
C SER A 66 15.42 -6.71 10.61
N VAL A 67 15.12 -5.45 10.32
CA VAL A 67 14.13 -5.03 9.32
C VAL A 67 14.77 -4.07 8.32
N ALA A 68 14.20 -3.99 7.14
CA ALA A 68 14.50 -3.01 6.11
C ALA A 68 13.19 -2.38 5.61
N ASP A 69 13.23 -1.19 5.01
CA ASP A 69 12.08 -0.72 4.25
C ASP A 69 11.89 -1.61 3.02
N CYS A 70 10.63 -1.86 2.67
CA CYS A 70 10.28 -2.53 1.44
C CYS A 70 10.64 -1.67 0.23
N LEU A 71 10.77 -2.31 -0.95
CA LEU A 71 10.92 -1.58 -2.21
C LEU A 71 9.78 -0.57 -2.42
N PRO A 72 10.06 0.63 -2.98
CA PRO A 72 9.09 1.71 -3.15
C PRO A 72 8.10 1.46 -4.30
N HIS A 73 7.60 0.25 -4.41
CA HIS A 73 6.57 -0.13 -5.38
C HIS A 73 5.19 0.27 -4.87
N VAL A 74 4.32 0.66 -5.80
CA VAL A 74 2.89 0.85 -5.54
C VAL A 74 2.15 -0.38 -6.03
N PHE A 75 1.29 -0.95 -5.20
CA PHE A 75 0.48 -2.12 -5.56
C PHE A 75 -0.97 -1.68 -5.77
N LEU A 76 -1.54 -2.04 -6.92
CA LEU A 76 -2.98 -1.96 -7.16
C LEU A 76 -3.62 -3.30 -6.80
N LEU A 77 -4.65 -3.26 -5.96
CA LEU A 77 -5.34 -4.41 -5.39
C LEU A 77 -6.82 -4.40 -5.78
N ASP A 78 -7.20 -5.32 -6.66
CA ASP A 78 -8.60 -5.55 -7.01
C ASP A 78 -9.22 -6.50 -5.98
N PHE A 79 -10.14 -6.01 -5.15
CA PHE A 79 -10.78 -6.82 -4.11
C PHE A 79 -11.90 -7.72 -4.63
N GLU A 80 -12.43 -7.48 -5.84
CA GLU A 80 -13.45 -8.34 -6.44
C GLU A 80 -12.82 -9.69 -6.75
N PHE A 81 -11.69 -9.68 -7.47
CA PHE A 81 -10.98 -10.90 -7.90
C PHE A 81 -9.82 -11.30 -6.98
N GLY A 82 -9.33 -10.40 -6.14
CA GLY A 82 -8.14 -10.62 -5.31
C GLY A 82 -6.83 -10.45 -6.10
N CYS A 83 -6.85 -9.72 -7.22
CA CYS A 83 -5.66 -9.56 -8.06
C CYS A 83 -4.77 -8.41 -7.56
N ALA A 84 -3.47 -8.65 -7.50
CA ALA A 84 -2.45 -7.65 -7.20
C ALA A 84 -1.57 -7.38 -8.43
N THR A 85 -1.28 -6.11 -8.68
CA THR A 85 -0.34 -5.68 -9.74
C THR A 85 0.60 -4.63 -9.19
N SER A 86 1.90 -4.80 -9.44
CA SER A 86 2.94 -3.91 -8.94
C SER A 86 3.34 -2.85 -9.99
N TYR A 87 3.62 -1.64 -9.53
CA TYR A 87 4.06 -0.52 -10.35
C TYR A 87 5.29 0.15 -9.73
N VAL A 88 6.30 0.37 -10.56
CA VAL A 88 7.49 1.15 -10.21
C VAL A 88 7.29 2.56 -10.71
N LEU A 89 7.31 3.54 -9.80
CA LEU A 89 7.12 4.95 -10.14
C LEU A 89 8.44 5.71 -9.93
N PRO A 90 8.95 6.42 -10.95
CA PRO A 90 10.29 7.02 -10.90
C PRO A 90 10.42 8.16 -9.88
N GLU A 91 9.32 8.71 -9.38
CA GLU A 91 9.34 9.72 -8.32
C GLU A 91 9.59 9.12 -6.93
N LEU A 92 9.37 7.80 -6.76
CA LEU A 92 9.51 7.08 -5.50
C LEU A 92 10.81 6.28 -5.48
N GLN A 93 11.87 6.88 -4.94
CA GLN A 93 13.22 6.29 -4.96
C GLN A 93 13.58 5.53 -3.68
N ASP A 94 13.16 6.05 -2.53
CA ASP A 94 13.47 5.45 -1.23
C ASP A 94 12.27 4.69 -0.65
N GLY A 95 12.57 3.59 0.03
CA GLY A 95 11.60 2.92 0.89
C GLY A 95 11.11 3.85 2.00
N LEU A 96 9.81 3.79 2.30
CA LEU A 96 9.14 4.69 3.24
C LEU A 96 8.14 3.95 4.12
N SER A 97 8.20 4.20 5.42
CA SER A 97 7.36 3.55 6.43
C SER A 97 6.76 4.53 7.41
N PHE A 98 5.63 4.16 8.02
CA PHE A 98 4.89 5.00 8.97
C PHE A 98 4.54 6.40 8.41
N HIS A 99 4.27 6.46 7.11
CA HIS A 99 3.76 7.65 6.45
C HIS A 99 2.25 7.76 6.66
N VAL A 100 1.71 8.96 6.44
CA VAL A 100 0.27 9.19 6.39
C VAL A 100 -0.18 9.09 4.93
N SER A 101 -1.35 8.50 4.71
CA SER A 101 -1.97 8.47 3.39
C SER A 101 -3.40 8.97 3.44
N ILE A 102 -3.81 9.68 2.38
CA ILE A 102 -5.13 10.30 2.27
C ILE A 102 -5.67 10.04 0.86
N ALA A 103 -6.75 9.27 0.77
CA ALA A 103 -7.50 9.10 -0.47
C ALA A 103 -8.46 10.26 -0.74
N ARG A 104 -8.49 10.74 -1.97
CA ARG A 104 -9.50 11.67 -2.50
C ARG A 104 -9.85 11.27 -3.92
N ASN A 105 -11.01 10.64 -4.10
CA ASN A 105 -11.49 10.12 -5.38
C ASN A 105 -10.46 9.21 -6.06
N ASP A 106 -9.91 9.61 -7.19
CA ASP A 106 -8.94 8.86 -8.01
C ASP A 106 -7.48 9.10 -7.61
N THR A 107 -7.24 9.81 -6.49
CA THR A 107 -5.92 10.30 -6.11
C THR A 107 -5.61 9.99 -4.64
N ILE A 108 -4.37 9.61 -4.35
CA ILE A 108 -3.83 9.44 -3.00
C ILE A 108 -2.71 10.45 -2.76
N TYR A 109 -2.68 10.99 -1.55
CA TYR A 109 -1.61 11.84 -1.05
C TYR A 109 -0.84 11.09 0.04
N ILE A 110 0.47 10.93 -0.13
CA ILE A 110 1.38 10.33 0.84
C ILE A 110 2.21 11.43 1.48
N LEU A 111 2.18 11.52 2.80
CA LEU A 111 2.81 12.60 3.58
C LEU A 111 3.77 12.05 4.63
N GLY A 112 4.97 12.63 4.69
CA GLY A 112 5.96 12.37 5.74
C GLY A 112 6.50 10.94 5.71
N GLY A 113 6.53 10.27 6.86
CA GLY A 113 7.10 8.94 7.01
C GLY A 113 8.58 8.93 7.43
N HIS A 114 9.15 7.73 7.50
CA HIS A 114 10.55 7.48 7.87
C HIS A 114 11.17 6.52 6.88
N SER A 115 12.28 6.94 6.27
CA SER A 115 13.17 6.06 5.50
C SER A 115 14.27 5.55 6.43
N LEU A 116 14.31 4.24 6.64
CA LEU A 116 15.26 3.52 7.47
C LEU A 116 16.65 3.47 6.84
N ALA A 117 16.72 3.22 5.53
CA ALA A 117 17.98 3.08 4.81
C ALA A 117 18.85 4.32 4.98
N ASN A 118 18.23 5.51 4.88
CA ASN A 118 18.88 6.80 5.07
C ASN A 118 18.73 7.33 6.50
N ASN A 119 17.90 6.69 7.32
CA ASN A 119 17.51 7.10 8.66
C ASN A 119 17.00 8.56 8.76
N ILE A 120 16.18 8.99 7.80
CA ILE A 120 15.63 10.35 7.72
C ILE A 120 14.10 10.35 7.69
N ARG A 121 13.51 11.49 8.07
CA ARG A 121 12.08 11.78 7.92
C ARG A 121 11.93 12.87 6.86
N PRO A 122 11.79 12.51 5.57
CA PRO A 122 11.69 13.50 4.52
C PRO A 122 10.37 14.28 4.65
N ALA A 123 10.41 15.58 4.31
CA ALA A 123 9.22 16.44 4.28
C ALA A 123 8.48 16.34 2.94
N ASN A 124 8.58 15.20 2.24
CA ASN A 124 8.03 15.03 0.90
C ASN A 124 6.50 14.80 0.96
N LEU A 125 5.80 15.38 -0.01
CA LEU A 125 4.40 15.14 -0.30
C LEU A 125 4.29 14.51 -1.69
N TYR A 126 3.85 13.26 -1.76
CA TYR A 126 3.61 12.60 -3.05
C TYR A 126 2.12 12.58 -3.36
N ARG A 127 1.77 12.94 -4.58
CA ARG A 127 0.42 12.78 -5.12
C ARG A 127 0.43 11.70 -6.19
N ILE A 128 -0.26 10.60 -5.93
CA ILE A 128 -0.40 9.46 -6.83
C ILE A 128 -1.82 9.46 -7.38
N ARG A 129 -1.96 9.60 -8.70
CA ARG A 129 -3.25 9.53 -9.40
C ARG A 129 -3.39 8.17 -10.10
N VAL A 130 -4.57 7.56 -9.99
CA VAL A 130 -4.90 6.26 -10.56
C VAL A 130 -6.13 6.38 -11.46
N ASP A 131 -5.95 6.22 -12.78
CA ASP A 131 -7.06 6.14 -13.74
C ASP A 131 -7.34 4.67 -14.12
N LEU A 132 -8.63 4.31 -14.19
CA LEU A 132 -9.09 2.94 -14.42
C LEU A 132 -9.94 2.86 -15.70
N PRO A 133 -9.33 2.93 -16.89
CA PRO A 133 -10.04 2.74 -18.16
C PRO A 133 -10.54 1.29 -18.31
N LEU A 134 -11.11 0.94 -19.47
CA LEU A 134 -11.47 -0.45 -19.78
C LEU A 134 -10.25 -1.36 -19.97
N GLY A 135 -9.09 -0.78 -20.31
CA GLY A 135 -7.81 -1.48 -20.44
C GLY A 135 -7.00 -1.49 -19.14
N SER A 136 -5.68 -1.40 -19.28
CA SER A 136 -4.75 -1.34 -18.14
C SER A 136 -4.91 -0.04 -17.33
N PRO A 137 -4.79 -0.08 -16.00
CA PRO A 137 -4.69 1.11 -15.17
C PRO A 137 -3.55 2.05 -15.62
N ASP A 138 -3.78 3.37 -15.52
CA ASP A 138 -2.73 4.38 -15.65
C ASP A 138 -2.45 4.96 -14.26
N ILE A 139 -1.18 5.00 -13.86
CA ILE A 139 -0.75 5.48 -12.56
C ILE A 139 0.36 6.51 -12.71
N LYS A 140 0.20 7.65 -12.05
CA LYS A 140 1.15 8.77 -12.12
C LYS A 140 1.46 9.31 -10.75
N CYS A 141 2.73 9.38 -10.38
CA CYS A 141 3.18 10.09 -9.18
C CYS A 141 3.65 11.49 -9.56
N THR A 142 3.45 12.44 -8.64
CA THR A 142 3.99 13.79 -8.73
C THR A 142 4.43 14.22 -7.34
N VAL A 143 5.61 14.81 -7.22
CA VAL A 143 6.08 15.41 -5.97
C VAL A 143 5.51 16.81 -5.86
N LEU A 144 4.85 17.12 -4.75
CA LEU A 144 4.34 18.44 -4.45
C LEU A 144 5.30 19.16 -3.48
N PRO A 145 5.48 20.49 -3.64
CA PRO A 145 6.31 21.30 -2.75
C PRO A 145 5.67 21.50 -1.37
#